data_AF-A0A1Y3N0R6-F1
#
_entry.id   AF-A0A1Y3N0R6-F1
#
_cell.length_a   1.000
_cell.length_b   1.000
_cell.length_c   1.000
_cell.angle_alpha   90.00
_cell.angle_beta   90.00
_cell.angle_gamma   90.00
#
_symmetry.space_group_name_H-M   'P 1'
#
loop_
_entity.id
_entity.type
_entity.pdbx_description
1 polymer ?
#
loop_
_entity_poly.entity_id
_entity_poly.type
_entity_poly.pdbx_seq_one_letter_code
_entity_poly.pdbx_strand_id
1 'polypeptide(L)'
;MIDGDGLFIKYWYIPSINENFKETNLPGRVKGLSAAKAIEYMTSKKTQKELLMDNLLTSAIPSLYHDPEVCKNKICDIMNTIQLVPRPSNYLRDYDYFAQYYIKYMDEYLFGNKTARETLQEIVDISKIYYITVDSKECLPGFITFIVIIITIFIIICSGVFLASPAKTETKIINNGKNFEVCKFDGKSGMLVISILIAEKIITILGIVFLLFEEWNLIETRKDIRLITSKICVDIILYIIYIIANAININQYITYFIWSSLILITFVITNFYIMFGISIFQIIFNPDKEFNDIKRRLQNNSYTKSGYSSKANTNSKMALSKLVMYHYCTNNPSTNGLRSYYGDRYADRVIGSNIVDKSYSLSSRLSNCSINSTKTPSIN
;
A
#
# COMPACT_ATOMS: atom_id res chain seq x y z
N MET A 1 -48.81 4.30 13.14
CA MET A 1 -48.35 5.05 14.33
C MET A 1 -47.72 4.02 15.25
N ILE A 2 -46.42 4.15 15.51
CA ILE A 2 -45.71 3.33 16.50
C ILE A 2 -45.44 4.28 17.66
N ASP A 3 -46.20 4.12 18.74
CA ASP A 3 -45.94 4.81 20.00
C ASP A 3 -44.77 4.10 20.70
N GLY A 4 -43.67 4.83 20.89
CA GLY A 4 -42.73 4.65 22.00
C GLY A 4 -41.70 3.52 21.90
N ASP A 5 -42.11 2.26 21.82
CA ASP A 5 -41.25 1.15 22.32
C ASP A 5 -41.00 0.04 21.28
N GLY A 6 -40.57 0.41 20.07
CA GLY A 6 -40.28 -0.56 19.00
C GLY A 6 -38.83 -1.04 18.98
N LEU A 7 -38.58 -2.33 19.26
CA LEU A 7 -37.28 -2.99 19.05
C LEU A 7 -37.27 -3.72 17.70
N PHE A 8 -36.32 -3.40 16.81
CA PHE A 8 -36.16 -4.08 15.52
C PHE A 8 -35.34 -5.35 15.69
N ILE A 9 -35.99 -6.52 15.64
CA ILE A 9 -35.32 -7.82 15.75
C ILE A 9 -35.40 -8.55 14.39
N LYS A 10 -34.29 -9.12 13.93
CA LYS A 10 -34.31 -10.08 12.82
C LYS A 10 -35.06 -11.32 13.28
N TYR A 11 -36.30 -11.48 12.79
CA TYR A 11 -37.29 -12.51 13.14
C TYR A 11 -36.77 -13.97 13.18
N TRP A 12 -35.64 -14.28 12.53
CA TRP A 12 -35.13 -15.65 12.41
C TRP A 12 -34.31 -16.17 13.60
N TYR A 13 -34.05 -15.38 14.65
CA TYR A 13 -33.02 -15.73 15.66
C TYR A 13 -33.51 -15.83 17.12
N ILE A 14 -34.79 -15.63 17.42
CA ILE A 14 -35.30 -15.74 18.79
C ILE A 14 -36.53 -16.65 18.80
N PRO A 15 -36.45 -17.85 19.42
CA PRO A 15 -37.53 -18.83 19.38
C PRO A 15 -38.74 -18.50 20.27
N SER A 16 -38.70 -17.43 21.06
CA SER A 16 -39.81 -17.05 21.94
C SER A 16 -39.70 -15.58 22.38
N ILE A 17 -40.42 -14.70 21.70
CA ILE A 17 -40.65 -13.33 22.18
C ILE A 17 -41.76 -13.38 23.24
N ASN A 18 -41.58 -12.64 24.34
CA ASN A 18 -42.57 -12.55 25.42
C ASN A 18 -43.92 -12.06 24.87
N GLU A 19 -45.03 -12.74 25.21
CA GLU A 19 -46.39 -12.47 24.70
C GLU A 19 -46.87 -11.03 24.91
N ASN A 20 -46.22 -10.28 25.81
CA ASN A 20 -46.51 -8.87 26.06
C ASN A 20 -46.11 -7.92 24.91
N PHE A 21 -45.32 -8.38 23.93
CA PHE A 21 -44.93 -7.57 22.78
C PHE A 21 -45.88 -7.74 21.60
N LYS A 22 -46.34 -6.62 21.04
CA LYS A 22 -47.25 -6.60 19.91
C LYS A 22 -46.45 -6.66 18.60
N GLU A 23 -46.53 -7.79 17.89
CA GLU A 23 -45.88 -7.91 16.58
C GLU A 23 -46.65 -7.16 15.50
N THR A 24 -45.94 -6.41 14.67
CA THR A 24 -46.50 -5.81 13.45
C THR A 24 -45.59 -6.12 12.28
N ASN A 25 -46.18 -6.50 11.15
CA ASN A 25 -45.44 -6.59 9.90
C ASN A 25 -44.89 -5.21 9.54
N LEU A 26 -43.58 -5.13 9.31
CA LEU A 26 -42.96 -3.92 8.79
C LEU A 26 -43.62 -3.56 7.45
N PRO A 27 -43.88 -2.27 7.16
CA PRO A 27 -44.42 -1.82 5.88
C PRO A 27 -43.34 -1.98 4.79
N GLY A 28 -43.13 -3.23 4.36
CA GLY A 28 -42.05 -3.66 3.46
C GLY A 28 -42.50 -3.91 2.02
N ARG A 29 -43.70 -3.47 1.63
CA ARG A 29 -44.17 -3.62 0.24
C ARG A 29 -43.35 -2.83 -0.79
N VAL A 30 -42.64 -1.79 -0.36
CA VAL A 30 -41.76 -0.98 -1.21
C VAL A 30 -40.33 -1.08 -0.70
N LYS A 31 -39.42 -1.59 -1.56
CA LYS A 31 -38.00 -1.71 -1.24
C LYS A 31 -37.44 -0.34 -0.84
N GLY A 32 -36.88 -0.24 0.37
CA GLY A 32 -36.28 0.99 0.91
C GLY A 32 -37.18 1.82 1.84
N LEU A 33 -38.51 1.65 1.82
CA LEU A 33 -39.41 2.48 2.64
C LEU A 33 -39.34 2.14 4.13
N SER A 34 -39.24 0.85 4.49
CA SER A 34 -39.10 0.43 5.89
C SER A 34 -37.76 0.87 6.48
N ALA A 35 -36.69 0.80 5.68
CA ALA A 35 -35.37 1.26 6.10
C ALA A 35 -35.36 2.78 6.30
N ALA A 36 -35.96 3.54 5.39
CA ALA A 36 -36.11 4.99 5.52
C ALA A 36 -36.89 5.37 6.78
N LYS A 37 -38.01 4.68 7.08
CA LYS A 37 -38.82 4.96 8.28
C LYS A 37 -38.08 4.60 9.58
N ALA A 38 -37.30 3.52 9.58
CA ALA A 38 -36.47 3.14 10.72
C ALA A 38 -35.36 4.17 10.95
N ILE A 39 -34.69 4.63 9.89
CA ILE A 39 -33.68 5.70 9.98
C ILE A 39 -34.32 6.99 10.47
N GLU A 40 -35.45 7.41 9.91
CA GLU A 40 -36.21 8.59 10.36
C GLU A 40 -36.55 8.52 11.84
N TYR A 41 -36.99 7.36 12.34
CA TYR A 41 -37.24 7.14 13.77
C TYR A 41 -35.96 7.26 14.61
N MET A 42 -34.91 6.50 14.25
CA MET A 42 -33.63 6.49 14.97
C MET A 42 -32.94 7.85 14.98
N THR A 43 -33.11 8.64 13.92
CA THR A 43 -32.55 10.00 13.76
C THR A 43 -33.50 11.10 14.21
N SER A 44 -34.69 10.75 14.70
CA SER A 44 -35.64 11.76 15.16
C SER A 44 -35.11 12.49 16.40
N LYS A 45 -35.39 13.79 16.52
CA LYS A 45 -34.96 14.58 17.68
C LYS A 45 -35.44 13.99 19.01
N LYS A 46 -36.66 13.45 19.04
CA LYS A 46 -37.26 12.86 20.25
C LYS A 46 -36.47 11.63 20.70
N THR A 47 -36.30 10.64 19.81
CA THR A 47 -35.55 9.41 20.11
C THR A 47 -34.09 9.71 20.44
N GLN A 48 -33.45 10.62 19.71
CA GLN A 48 -32.07 11.05 20.00
C GLN A 48 -31.96 11.80 21.34
N LYS A 49 -32.95 12.59 21.75
CA LYS A 49 -33.00 13.24 23.07
C LYS A 49 -33.14 12.20 24.18
N GLU A 50 -34.05 11.25 24.05
CA GLU A 50 -34.26 10.17 25.04
C GLU A 50 -32.98 9.36 25.23
N LEU A 51 -32.37 8.87 24.14
CA LEU A 51 -31.13 8.08 24.21
C LEU A 51 -29.92 8.88 24.74
N LEU A 52 -29.90 10.20 24.51
CA LEU A 52 -28.90 11.12 25.06
C LEU A 52 -29.07 11.32 26.57
N MET A 53 -30.32 11.43 27.04
CA MET A 53 -30.66 11.56 28.46
C MET A 53 -30.34 10.29 29.25
N ASP A 54 -30.52 9.11 28.63
CA ASP A 54 -30.22 7.81 29.22
C ASP A 54 -28.73 7.44 29.21
N ASN A 55 -27.86 8.34 28.73
CA ASN A 55 -26.41 8.11 28.56
C ASN A 55 -26.05 6.96 27.60
N LEU A 56 -26.99 6.50 26.77
CA LEU A 56 -26.76 5.39 25.85
C LEU A 56 -26.00 5.83 24.58
N LEU A 57 -26.18 7.09 24.15
CA LEU A 57 -25.44 7.64 23.02
C LEU A 57 -25.24 9.15 23.12
N THR A 58 -24.27 9.62 22.34
CA THR A 58 -24.03 11.04 22.07
C THR A 58 -24.68 11.40 20.74
N SER A 59 -25.60 12.36 20.73
CA SER A 59 -26.31 12.72 19.51
C SER A 59 -25.46 13.61 18.60
N ALA A 60 -25.56 13.40 17.30
CA ALA A 60 -24.95 14.28 16.31
C ALA A 60 -25.82 15.51 15.98
N ILE A 61 -27.00 15.67 16.62
CA ILE A 61 -27.94 16.77 16.36
C ILE A 61 -27.60 17.96 17.28
N PRO A 62 -26.99 19.06 16.78
CA PRO A 62 -26.52 20.15 17.63
C PRO A 62 -27.66 20.81 18.42
N SER A 63 -28.85 20.91 17.82
CA SER A 63 -29.99 21.57 18.47
C SER A 63 -30.45 20.91 19.77
N LEU A 64 -30.09 19.65 20.03
CA LEU A 64 -30.43 18.97 21.29
C LEU A 64 -29.60 19.50 22.47
N TYR A 65 -28.42 20.04 22.20
CA TYR A 65 -27.52 20.62 23.21
C TYR A 65 -27.84 22.10 23.51
N HIS A 66 -28.94 22.63 22.96
CA HIS A 66 -29.53 23.90 23.39
C HIS A 66 -30.69 23.70 24.38
N ASP A 67 -31.10 22.45 24.63
CA ASP A 67 -32.17 22.14 25.56
C ASP A 67 -31.64 22.13 27.00
N PRO A 68 -32.15 23.00 27.90
CA PRO A 68 -31.66 23.11 29.27
C PRO A 68 -31.84 21.80 30.08
N GLU A 69 -32.81 20.96 29.74
CA GLU A 69 -33.00 19.66 30.41
C GLU A 69 -31.85 18.70 30.09
N VAL A 70 -31.38 18.71 28.84
CA VAL A 70 -30.25 17.91 28.38
C VAL A 70 -28.96 18.39 29.04
N CYS A 71 -28.77 19.71 29.10
CA CYS A 71 -27.56 20.33 29.62
C CYS A 71 -27.45 20.29 31.14
N LYS A 72 -28.51 19.92 31.86
CA LYS A 72 -28.47 19.69 33.30
C LYS A 72 -27.55 18.51 33.67
N ASN A 73 -27.49 17.50 32.80
CA ASN A 73 -26.77 16.25 33.05
C ASN A 73 -25.59 16.01 32.07
N LYS A 74 -25.33 16.94 31.14
CA LYS A 74 -24.35 16.81 30.05
C LYS A 74 -23.53 18.07 29.82
N ILE A 75 -22.31 17.90 29.32
CA ILE A 75 -21.39 19.01 28.99
C ILE A 75 -21.76 19.59 27.61
N CYS A 76 -22.85 20.35 27.53
CA CYS A 76 -23.33 20.93 26.28
C CYS A 76 -22.41 21.99 25.68
N ASP A 77 -21.63 22.71 26.49
CA ASP A 77 -20.75 23.80 26.01
C ASP A 77 -19.70 23.28 25.02
N ILE A 78 -19.12 22.11 25.32
CA ILE A 78 -18.19 21.44 24.43
C ILE A 78 -18.93 20.94 23.18
N MET A 79 -20.10 20.32 23.35
CA MET A 79 -20.83 19.73 22.23
C MET A 79 -21.34 20.77 21.23
N ASN A 80 -21.69 21.98 21.69
CA ASN A 80 -22.07 23.10 20.84
C ASN A 80 -20.88 23.75 20.12
N THR A 81 -19.65 23.54 20.61
CA THR A 81 -18.43 24.14 20.04
C THR A 81 -17.60 23.19 19.21
N ILE A 82 -17.83 21.87 19.31
CA ILE A 82 -17.16 20.88 18.47
C ILE A 82 -17.51 21.13 16.99
N GLN A 83 -16.48 21.42 16.20
CA GLN A 83 -16.56 21.39 14.75
C GLN A 83 -16.17 20.00 14.28
N LEU A 84 -17.12 19.26 13.71
CA LEU A 84 -16.83 18.00 13.04
C LEU A 84 -16.03 18.29 11.77
N VAL A 85 -14.74 17.98 11.80
CA VAL A 85 -13.90 18.06 10.60
C VAL A 85 -14.11 16.77 9.79
N PRO A 86 -14.66 16.85 8.57
CA PRO A 86 -14.81 15.66 7.75
C PRO A 86 -13.43 15.08 7.46
N ARG A 87 -13.30 13.77 7.67
CA ARG A 87 -12.07 13.03 7.36
C ARG A 87 -11.82 13.12 5.85
N PRO A 88 -10.68 13.65 5.36
CA PRO A 88 -10.37 13.75 3.94
C PRO A 88 -9.98 12.38 3.34
N SER A 89 -10.93 11.44 3.32
CA SER A 89 -10.73 10.10 2.77
C SER A 89 -10.54 10.08 1.26
N ASN A 90 -11.01 11.12 0.56
CA ASN A 90 -11.08 11.11 -0.91
C ASN A 90 -9.75 11.47 -1.59
N TYR A 91 -8.84 12.15 -0.87
CA TYR A 91 -7.56 12.61 -1.42
C TYR A 91 -6.36 11.78 -0.92
N LEU A 92 -6.52 11.05 0.18
CA LEU A 92 -5.47 10.27 0.80
C LEU A 92 -5.78 8.78 0.65
N ARG A 93 -4.98 8.09 -0.19
CA ARG A 93 -5.11 6.66 -0.46
C ARG A 93 -5.00 5.81 0.82
N ASP A 94 -4.20 6.28 1.78
CA ASP A 94 -4.05 5.68 3.11
C ASP A 94 -4.10 6.79 4.17
N TYR A 95 -5.31 7.14 4.61
CA TYR A 95 -5.47 8.13 5.67
C TYR A 95 -4.88 7.65 6.99
N ASP A 96 -4.95 6.35 7.30
CA ASP A 96 -4.44 5.84 8.58
C ASP A 96 -2.92 6.03 8.66
N TYR A 97 -2.20 5.76 7.57
CA TYR A 97 -0.79 6.12 7.44
C TYR A 97 -0.57 7.62 7.63
N PHE A 98 -1.29 8.46 6.87
CA PHE A 98 -1.15 9.91 6.97
C PHE A 98 -1.39 10.42 8.41
N ALA A 99 -2.46 9.98 9.06
CA ALA A 99 -2.83 10.41 10.40
C ALA A 99 -1.79 10.00 11.45
N GLN A 100 -1.26 8.77 11.35
CA GLN A 100 -0.21 8.30 12.26
C GLN A 100 1.06 9.17 12.16
N TYR A 101 1.53 9.43 10.94
CA TYR A 101 2.72 10.24 10.74
C TYR A 101 2.47 11.73 11.03
N TYR A 102 1.29 12.25 10.70
CA TYR A 102 0.90 13.62 11.04
C TYR A 102 0.94 13.85 12.55
N ILE A 103 0.31 12.97 13.34
CA ILE A 103 0.35 13.05 14.81
C ILE A 103 1.78 12.97 15.31
N LYS A 104 2.57 12.02 14.81
CA LYS A 104 3.99 11.89 15.17
C LYS A 104 4.77 13.19 14.91
N TYR A 105 4.62 13.79 13.73
CA TYR A 105 5.33 15.03 13.38
C TYR A 105 4.85 16.23 14.21
N MET A 106 3.56 16.28 14.54
CA MET A 106 3.00 17.28 15.45
C MET A 106 3.51 17.10 16.88
N ASP A 107 3.61 15.88 17.39
CA ASP A 107 4.18 15.60 18.71
C ASP A 107 5.66 15.97 18.78
N GLU A 108 6.43 15.68 17.73
CA GLU A 108 7.83 16.09 17.62
C GLU A 108 8.00 17.62 17.53
N TYR A 109 7.00 18.34 17.02
CA TYR A 109 6.96 19.81 17.01
C TYR A 109 6.54 20.41 18.37
N LEU A 110 5.50 19.85 18.99
CA LEU A 110 4.94 20.36 20.24
C LEU A 110 5.81 20.04 21.46
N PHE A 111 6.42 18.85 21.47
CA PHE A 111 7.16 18.32 22.61
C PHE A 111 8.64 18.05 22.32
N GLY A 112 9.04 18.06 21.05
CA GLY A 112 10.43 17.93 20.62
C GLY A 112 11.08 19.27 20.25
N ASN A 113 12.25 19.18 19.62
CA ASN A 113 13.03 20.35 19.18
C ASN A 113 12.88 20.63 17.67
N LYS A 114 11.84 20.10 17.00
CA LYS A 114 11.64 20.36 15.58
C LYS A 114 11.09 21.76 15.34
N THR A 115 11.55 22.39 14.27
CA THR A 115 11.00 23.69 13.86
C THR A 115 9.68 23.51 13.10
N ALA A 116 8.81 24.52 13.16
CA ALA A 116 7.55 24.51 12.42
C ALA A 116 7.74 24.28 10.92
N ARG A 117 8.85 24.78 10.36
CA ARG A 117 9.20 24.61 8.95
C ARG A 117 9.54 23.16 8.61
N GLU A 118 10.33 22.49 9.45
CA GLU A 118 10.71 21.09 9.25
C GLU A 118 9.49 20.18 9.36
N THR A 119 8.69 20.34 10.42
CA THR A 119 7.45 19.59 10.62
C THR A 119 6.46 19.80 9.47
N LEU A 120 6.28 21.05 9.03
CA LEU A 120 5.39 21.34 7.89
C LEU A 120 5.90 20.68 6.61
N GLN A 121 7.22 20.67 6.38
CA GLN A 121 7.79 20.01 5.21
C GLN A 121 7.51 18.50 5.26
N GLU A 122 7.73 17.84 6.38
CA GLU A 122 7.45 16.40 6.52
C GLU A 122 5.96 16.06 6.33
N ILE A 123 5.06 16.89 6.88
CA ILE A 123 3.62 16.76 6.68
C ILE A 123 3.25 16.94 5.20
N VAL A 124 3.86 17.92 4.52
CA VAL A 124 3.67 18.13 3.08
C VAL A 124 4.17 16.94 2.30
N ASP A 125 5.33 16.39 2.67
CA ASP A 125 5.97 15.28 1.98
C ASP A 125 5.14 14.00 2.08
N ILE A 126 4.51 13.70 3.22
CA ILE A 126 3.59 12.55 3.34
C ILE A 126 2.23 12.79 2.66
N SER A 127 1.85 14.05 2.43
CA SER A 127 0.56 14.41 1.81
C SER A 127 0.62 14.50 0.28
N LYS A 128 1.80 14.78 -0.29
CA LYS A 128 1.97 14.98 -1.72
C LYS A 128 2.44 13.71 -2.41
N ILE A 129 1.83 13.44 -3.57
CA ILE A 129 2.30 12.40 -4.48
C ILE A 129 3.50 12.99 -5.25
N TYR A 130 4.68 12.38 -5.08
CA TYR A 130 5.83 12.70 -5.91
C TYR A 130 5.75 11.92 -7.22
N TYR A 131 5.93 12.62 -8.33
CA TYR A 131 6.07 12.02 -9.65
C TYR A 131 7.54 12.09 -10.06
N ILE A 132 8.07 10.99 -10.58
CA ILE A 132 9.40 10.98 -11.17
C ILE A 132 9.27 11.65 -12.54
N THR A 133 10.01 12.73 -12.78
CA THR A 133 10.03 13.38 -14.08
C THR A 133 10.77 12.51 -15.09
N VAL A 134 10.23 12.40 -16.31
CA VAL A 134 10.81 11.58 -17.40
C VAL A 134 11.81 12.40 -18.23
N ASP A 135 12.12 13.64 -17.83
CA ASP A 135 13.11 14.45 -18.52
C ASP A 135 14.52 13.90 -18.26
N SER A 136 15.18 13.46 -19.33
CA SER A 136 16.56 12.97 -19.31
C SER A 136 17.58 13.94 -18.68
N LYS A 137 17.27 15.24 -18.65
CA LYS A 137 18.14 16.26 -18.07
C LYS A 137 18.00 16.37 -16.56
N GLU A 138 16.87 15.94 -16.01
CA GLU A 138 16.54 16.06 -14.59
C GLU A 138 16.64 14.73 -13.85
N CYS A 139 16.21 13.62 -14.49
CA CYS A 139 16.19 12.30 -13.87
C CYS A 139 16.57 11.19 -14.86
N LEU A 140 17.84 10.81 -14.86
CA LEU A 140 18.37 9.74 -15.71
C LEU A 140 17.70 8.36 -15.44
N PRO A 141 17.49 7.92 -14.18
CA PRO A 141 16.81 6.65 -13.91
C PRO A 141 15.39 6.61 -14.45
N GLY A 142 14.58 7.65 -14.21
CA GLY A 142 13.19 7.71 -14.69
C GLY A 142 13.09 7.62 -16.21
N PHE A 143 14.02 8.24 -16.93
CA PHE A 143 14.11 8.12 -18.38
C PHE A 143 14.47 6.70 -18.84
N ILE A 144 15.40 6.03 -18.16
CA ILE A 144 15.75 4.62 -18.43
C ILE A 144 14.54 3.71 -18.20
N THR A 145 13.84 3.85 -17.07
CA THR A 145 12.65 3.06 -16.76
C THR A 145 11.57 3.26 -17.83
N PHE A 146 11.35 4.49 -18.29
CA PHE A 146 10.40 4.79 -19.36
C PHE A 146 10.75 4.10 -20.68
N ILE A 147 12.02 4.12 -21.08
CA ILE A 147 12.50 3.41 -22.27
C ILE A 147 12.27 1.90 -22.15
N VAL A 148 12.60 1.31 -21.00
CA VAL A 148 12.41 -0.12 -20.74
C VAL A 148 10.93 -0.51 -20.87
N ILE A 149 10.02 0.31 -20.35
CA ILE A 149 8.57 0.08 -20.46
C ILE A 149 8.12 0.12 -21.92
N ILE A 150 8.54 1.13 -22.69
CA ILE A 150 8.21 1.23 -24.13
C ILE A 150 8.70 0.00 -24.90
N ILE A 151 9.96 -0.40 -24.67
CA ILE A 151 10.54 -1.59 -25.31
C ILE A 151 9.73 -2.83 -24.95
N THR A 152 9.34 -2.98 -23.68
CA THR A 152 8.55 -4.14 -23.23
C THR A 152 7.16 -4.17 -23.90
N ILE A 153 6.48 -3.03 -23.99
CA ILE A 153 5.18 -2.93 -24.66
C ILE A 153 5.31 -3.27 -26.15
N PHE A 154 6.33 -2.72 -26.81
CA PHE A 154 6.58 -2.99 -28.22
C PHE A 154 6.84 -4.48 -28.47
N ILE A 155 7.62 -5.12 -27.61
CA ILE A 155 7.88 -6.57 -27.68
C ILE A 155 6.58 -7.38 -27.54
N ILE A 156 5.68 -7.00 -26.63
CA ILE A 156 4.39 -7.69 -26.46
C ILE A 156 3.50 -7.54 -27.71
N ILE A 157 3.50 -6.37 -28.34
CA ILE A 157 2.73 -6.15 -29.57
C ILE A 157 3.33 -6.98 -30.71
N CYS A 158 4.66 -6.98 -30.85
CA CYS A 158 5.36 -7.80 -31.84
C CYS A 158 5.06 -9.29 -31.62
N SER A 159 5.05 -9.78 -30.38
CA SER A 159 4.78 -11.19 -30.08
C SER A 159 3.37 -11.62 -30.54
N GLY A 160 2.38 -10.73 -30.43
CA GLY A 160 1.01 -10.96 -30.91
C GLY A 160 0.90 -11.13 -32.44
N VAL A 161 1.73 -10.44 -33.23
CA VAL A 161 1.74 -10.54 -34.70
C VAL A 161 2.18 -11.93 -35.17
N PHE A 162 2.97 -12.66 -34.37
CA PHE A 162 3.46 -13.99 -34.74
C PHE A 162 2.41 -15.10 -34.65
N LEU A 163 1.27 -14.88 -33.98
CA LEU A 163 0.14 -15.82 -33.98
C LEU A 163 -0.50 -15.98 -35.38
N ALA A 164 -0.23 -15.05 -36.30
CA ALA A 164 -0.71 -15.10 -37.68
C ALA A 164 0.18 -15.93 -38.63
N SER A 165 1.32 -16.47 -38.17
CA SER A 165 2.24 -17.23 -39.03
C SER A 165 1.75 -18.67 -39.25
N PRO A 166 1.69 -19.18 -40.50
CA PRO A 166 1.18 -20.52 -40.77
C PRO A 166 2.20 -21.59 -40.34
N ALA A 167 1.83 -22.41 -39.36
CA ALA A 167 2.54 -23.64 -39.04
C ALA A 167 2.21 -24.72 -40.08
N LYS A 168 3.23 -25.46 -40.55
CA LYS A 168 3.02 -26.63 -41.40
C LYS A 168 2.95 -27.88 -40.53
N THR A 169 2.11 -28.84 -40.94
CA THR A 169 2.04 -30.16 -40.30
C THR A 169 2.96 -31.14 -41.02
N GLU A 170 3.72 -31.92 -40.24
CA GLU A 170 4.46 -33.08 -40.71
C GLU A 170 3.83 -34.35 -40.13
N THR A 171 3.47 -35.30 -40.98
CA THR A 171 2.99 -36.62 -40.55
C THR A 171 4.16 -37.50 -40.13
N LYS A 172 4.18 -37.96 -38.87
CA LYS A 172 5.10 -39.01 -38.42
C LYS A 172 4.44 -40.38 -38.58
N ILE A 173 5.09 -41.25 -39.36
CA ILE A 173 4.68 -42.63 -39.59
C ILE A 173 5.48 -43.53 -38.63
N ILE A 174 4.81 -44.33 -37.80
CA ILE A 174 5.46 -45.26 -36.87
C ILE A 174 5.13 -46.69 -37.26
N ASN A 175 6.16 -47.51 -37.49
CA ASN A 175 6.01 -48.95 -37.68
C ASN A 175 5.51 -49.57 -36.36
N ASN A 176 4.28 -50.11 -36.36
CA ASN A 176 3.55 -50.68 -35.21
C ASN A 176 2.85 -49.67 -34.27
N GLY A 177 2.54 -48.46 -34.75
CA GLY A 177 1.80 -47.45 -33.97
C GLY A 177 0.72 -46.72 -34.79
N LYS A 178 0.01 -45.79 -34.15
CA LYS A 178 -0.85 -44.83 -34.87
C LYS A 178 0.00 -43.71 -35.44
N ASN A 179 -0.28 -43.32 -36.69
CA ASN A 179 0.32 -42.13 -37.30
C ASN A 179 -0.24 -40.87 -36.64
N PHE A 180 0.58 -39.82 -36.52
CA PHE A 180 0.16 -38.54 -35.95
C PHE A 180 0.84 -37.38 -36.67
N GLU A 181 0.19 -36.21 -36.63
CA GLU A 181 0.71 -34.98 -37.19
C GLU A 181 1.38 -34.14 -36.12
N VAL A 182 2.55 -33.58 -36.45
CA VAL A 182 3.28 -32.64 -35.58
C VAL A 182 3.38 -31.31 -36.30
N CYS A 183 3.01 -30.23 -35.62
CA CYS A 183 3.27 -28.89 -36.12
C CYS A 183 4.77 -28.61 -36.00
N LYS A 184 5.40 -28.35 -37.14
CA LYS A 184 6.79 -27.88 -37.18
C LYS A 184 6.85 -26.55 -37.91
N PHE A 185 7.63 -25.66 -37.32
CA PHE A 185 8.07 -24.47 -38.01
C PHE A 185 9.17 -24.87 -38.99
N ASP A 186 8.77 -25.15 -40.22
CA ASP A 186 9.70 -25.50 -41.30
C ASP A 186 10.38 -24.25 -41.88
N GLY A 187 11.62 -24.41 -42.32
CA GLY A 187 12.41 -23.38 -42.98
C GLY A 187 13.17 -22.42 -42.06
N LYS A 188 13.99 -21.56 -42.69
CA LYS A 188 14.80 -20.53 -42.01
C LYS A 188 13.95 -19.50 -41.26
N SER A 189 12.74 -19.21 -41.75
CA SER A 189 11.77 -18.33 -41.09
C SER A 189 11.29 -18.88 -39.76
N GLY A 190 11.05 -20.19 -39.68
CA GLY A 190 10.64 -20.88 -38.46
C GLY A 190 11.70 -20.79 -37.36
N MET A 191 12.96 -21.08 -37.72
CA MET A 191 14.08 -20.95 -36.80
C MET A 191 14.25 -19.50 -36.30
N LEU A 192 14.12 -18.53 -37.20
CA LEU A 192 14.17 -17.10 -36.86
C LEU A 192 13.06 -16.72 -35.87
N VAL A 193 11.82 -17.20 -36.08
CA VAL A 193 10.70 -16.94 -35.16
C VAL A 193 10.98 -17.54 -33.77
N ILE A 194 11.43 -18.79 -33.71
CA ILE A 194 11.79 -19.43 -32.43
C ILE A 194 12.91 -18.64 -31.73
N SER A 195 13.93 -18.19 -32.48
CA SER A 195 15.01 -17.35 -31.92
C SER A 195 14.49 -16.02 -31.38
N ILE A 196 13.56 -15.35 -32.06
CA ILE A 196 12.93 -14.11 -31.57
C ILE A 196 12.15 -14.37 -30.27
N LEU A 197 11.36 -15.44 -30.22
CA LEU A 197 10.57 -15.80 -29.02
C LEU A 197 11.47 -16.08 -27.82
N ILE A 198 12.61 -16.75 -28.03
CA ILE A 198 13.60 -16.99 -26.97
C ILE A 198 14.26 -15.67 -26.53
N ALA A 199 14.68 -14.83 -27.50
CA ALA A 199 15.31 -13.54 -27.22
C ALA A 199 14.39 -12.61 -26.43
N GLU A 200 13.09 -12.59 -26.74
CA GLU A 200 12.07 -11.85 -25.99
C GLU A 200 12.09 -12.24 -24.49
N LYS A 201 12.12 -13.55 -24.18
CA LYS A 201 12.09 -14.00 -22.78
C LYS A 201 13.37 -13.62 -22.05
N ILE A 202 14.52 -13.68 -22.72
CA ILE A 202 15.79 -13.22 -22.15
C ILE A 202 15.72 -11.72 -21.83
N ILE A 203 15.24 -10.88 -22.75
CA ILE A 203 15.11 -9.43 -22.54
C ILE A 203 14.15 -9.13 -21.38
N THR A 204 13.03 -9.85 -21.30
CA THR A 204 12.05 -9.69 -20.23
C THR A 204 12.66 -10.03 -18.87
N ILE A 205 13.41 -11.12 -18.76
CA ILE A 205 14.09 -11.51 -17.53
C ILE A 205 15.14 -10.46 -17.12
N LEU A 206 15.93 -9.95 -18.07
CA LEU A 206 16.92 -8.90 -17.80
C LEU A 206 16.25 -7.61 -17.29
N GLY A 207 15.11 -7.22 -17.89
CA GLY A 207 14.33 -6.07 -17.45
C GLY A 207 13.82 -6.23 -16.01
N ILE A 208 13.29 -7.41 -15.67
CA ILE A 208 12.83 -7.68 -14.29
C ILE A 208 14.00 -7.64 -13.30
N VAL A 209 15.15 -8.22 -13.64
CA VAL A 209 16.35 -8.18 -12.78
C VAL A 209 16.82 -6.74 -12.55
N PHE A 210 16.76 -5.89 -13.57
CA PHE A 210 17.08 -4.46 -13.45
C PHE A 210 16.12 -3.74 -12.51
N LEU A 211 14.79 -3.94 -12.64
CA LEU A 211 13.80 -3.34 -11.75
C LEU A 211 13.97 -3.81 -10.29
N LEU A 212 14.27 -5.10 -10.09
CA LEU A 212 14.56 -5.62 -8.75
C LEU A 212 15.80 -4.99 -8.13
N PHE A 213 16.80 -4.66 -8.94
CA PHE A 213 18.00 -3.98 -8.48
C PHE A 213 17.70 -2.55 -8.00
N GLU A 214 16.83 -1.81 -8.71
CA GLU A 214 16.40 -0.47 -8.30
C GLU A 214 15.67 -0.51 -6.95
N GLU A 215 14.82 -1.50 -6.73
CA GLU A 215 14.03 -1.59 -5.49
C GLU A 215 14.75 -2.31 -4.34
N TRP A 216 15.85 -3.04 -4.59
CA TRP A 216 16.50 -3.98 -3.65
C TRP A 216 16.71 -3.43 -2.24
N ASN A 217 16.93 -2.13 -2.17
CA ASN A 217 17.30 -1.43 -0.95
C ASN A 217 16.12 -0.94 -0.09
N LEU A 218 14.90 -0.89 -0.63
CA LEU A 218 13.73 -0.43 0.10
C LEU A 218 13.32 -1.46 1.16
N ILE A 219 13.28 -1.04 2.44
CA ILE A 219 12.90 -1.95 3.55
C ILE A 219 11.47 -2.46 3.38
N GLU A 220 10.57 -1.58 2.93
CA GLU A 220 9.14 -1.87 2.81
C GLU A 220 8.87 -2.98 1.78
N THR A 221 9.58 -2.98 0.64
CA THR A 221 9.40 -3.96 -0.44
C THR A 221 10.33 -5.16 -0.34
N ARG A 222 11.27 -5.19 0.61
CA ARG A 222 12.29 -6.25 0.74
C ARG A 222 11.73 -7.67 0.73
N LYS A 223 10.57 -7.88 1.38
CA LYS A 223 9.93 -9.20 1.45
C LYS A 223 9.41 -9.64 0.08
N ASP A 224 8.80 -8.71 -0.66
CA ASP A 224 8.24 -8.96 -1.98
C ASP A 224 9.35 -9.18 -3.01
N ILE A 225 10.44 -8.39 -2.94
CA ILE A 225 11.63 -8.55 -3.78
C ILE A 225 12.24 -9.95 -3.60
N ARG A 226 12.33 -10.45 -2.36
CA ARG A 226 12.81 -11.82 -2.10
C ARG A 226 11.90 -12.87 -2.71
N LEU A 227 10.58 -12.67 -2.61
CA LEU A 227 9.60 -13.58 -3.20
C LEU A 227 9.71 -13.62 -4.73
N ILE A 228 9.80 -12.45 -5.37
CA ILE A 228 9.96 -12.32 -6.83
C ILE A 228 11.30 -12.92 -7.26
N THR A 229 12.37 -12.69 -6.51
CA THR A 229 13.69 -13.27 -6.81
C THR A 229 13.64 -14.80 -6.74
N SER A 230 13.03 -15.38 -5.69
CA SER A 230 12.83 -16.82 -5.59
C SER A 230 12.02 -17.39 -6.75
N LYS A 231 10.97 -16.67 -7.18
CA LYS A 231 10.18 -17.03 -8.36
C LYS A 231 11.03 -17.11 -9.62
N ILE A 232 11.81 -16.05 -9.92
CA ILE A 232 12.67 -16.00 -11.12
C ILE A 232 13.67 -17.16 -11.12
N CYS A 233 14.26 -17.47 -9.97
CA CYS A 233 15.18 -18.62 -9.87
C CYS A 233 14.49 -19.95 -10.22
N VAL A 234 13.28 -20.18 -9.71
CA VAL A 234 12.51 -21.40 -10.03
C VAL A 234 12.13 -21.44 -11.50
N ASP A 235 11.70 -20.31 -12.07
CA ASP A 235 11.36 -20.20 -13.50
C ASP A 235 12.56 -20.50 -14.41
N ILE A 236 13.75 -19.98 -14.07
CA ILE A 236 14.99 -20.26 -14.83
C ILE A 236 15.32 -21.75 -14.80
N ILE A 237 15.24 -22.39 -13.62
CA ILE A 237 15.51 -23.83 -13.48
C ILE A 237 14.52 -24.66 -14.31
N LEU A 238 13.22 -24.36 -14.20
CA LEU A 238 12.18 -25.06 -14.96
C LEU A 238 12.33 -24.85 -16.46
N TYR A 239 12.76 -23.67 -16.89
CA TYR A 239 13.03 -23.38 -18.30
C TYR A 239 14.23 -24.17 -18.83
N ILE A 240 15.31 -24.32 -18.05
CA ILE A 240 16.44 -25.20 -18.40
C ILE A 240 15.97 -26.65 -18.52
N ILE A 241 15.17 -27.15 -17.58
CA ILE A 241 14.59 -28.49 -17.64
C ILE A 241 13.74 -28.67 -18.90
N TYR A 242 12.95 -27.65 -19.27
CA TYR A 242 12.15 -27.65 -20.49
C TYR A 242 13.02 -27.74 -21.76
N ILE A 243 14.12 -26.99 -21.83
CA ILE A 243 15.07 -27.07 -22.96
C ILE A 243 15.67 -28.48 -23.06
N ILE A 244 16.14 -29.03 -21.93
CA ILE A 244 16.73 -30.38 -21.89
C ILE A 244 15.68 -31.42 -22.31
N ALA A 245 14.45 -31.31 -21.81
CA ALA A 245 13.36 -32.21 -22.15
C ALA A 245 13.04 -32.20 -23.66
N ASN A 246 13.06 -31.02 -24.29
CA ASN A 246 12.84 -30.88 -25.73
C ASN A 246 14.02 -31.39 -26.58
N ALA A 247 15.22 -31.47 -26.02
CA ALA A 247 16.38 -32.04 -26.71
C ALA A 247 16.34 -33.58 -26.78
N ILE A 248 15.52 -34.23 -25.94
CA ILE A 248 15.38 -35.69 -25.90
C ILE A 248 14.41 -36.14 -27.02
N ASN A 249 14.91 -36.97 -27.94
CA ASN A 249 14.10 -37.55 -29.01
C ASN A 249 13.21 -38.69 -28.49
N ILE A 250 11.96 -38.37 -28.11
CA ILE A 250 10.95 -39.37 -27.71
C ILE A 250 10.14 -39.80 -28.94
N ASN A 251 10.19 -41.09 -29.26
CA ASN A 251 9.50 -41.63 -30.45
C ASN A 251 8.01 -41.92 -30.22
N GLN A 252 7.59 -42.14 -28.98
CA GLN A 252 6.18 -42.42 -28.65
C GLN A 252 5.41 -41.13 -28.35
N TYR A 253 4.36 -40.85 -29.13
CA TYR A 253 3.60 -39.60 -29.02
C TYR A 253 2.88 -39.42 -27.67
N ILE A 254 2.36 -40.50 -27.09
CA ILE A 254 1.69 -40.46 -25.77
C ILE A 254 2.69 -40.01 -24.71
N THR A 255 3.86 -40.63 -24.69
CA THR A 255 4.93 -40.31 -23.75
C THR A 255 5.41 -38.88 -23.94
N TYR A 256 5.61 -38.43 -25.18
CA TYR A 256 5.98 -37.06 -25.49
C TYR A 256 4.93 -36.06 -24.98
N PHE A 257 3.64 -36.29 -25.26
CA PHE A 257 2.56 -35.43 -24.82
C PHE A 257 2.44 -35.34 -23.29
N ILE A 258 2.49 -36.48 -22.60
CA ILE A 258 2.45 -36.52 -21.13
C ILE A 258 3.64 -35.77 -20.55
N TRP A 259 4.84 -36.01 -21.09
CA TRP A 259 6.07 -35.38 -20.63
C TRP A 259 6.05 -33.86 -20.78
N SER A 260 5.72 -33.36 -21.98
CA SER A 260 5.59 -31.92 -22.23
C SER A 260 4.49 -31.27 -21.38
N SER A 261 3.34 -31.93 -21.23
CA SER A 261 2.23 -31.43 -20.40
C SER A 261 2.60 -31.36 -18.93
N LEU A 262 3.31 -32.37 -18.41
CA LEU A 262 3.75 -32.40 -17.01
C LEU A 262 4.69 -31.24 -16.68
N ILE A 263 5.64 -30.93 -17.57
CA ILE A 263 6.56 -29.80 -17.40
C ILE A 263 5.79 -28.48 -17.39
N LEU A 264 4.86 -28.28 -18.32
CA LEU A 264 4.03 -27.07 -18.40
C LEU A 264 3.12 -26.91 -17.18
N ILE A 265 2.46 -27.97 -16.74
CA ILE A 265 1.61 -27.94 -15.54
C ILE A 265 2.45 -27.61 -14.31
N THR A 266 3.64 -28.22 -14.17
CA THR A 266 4.57 -27.91 -13.07
C THR A 266 4.98 -26.43 -13.11
N PHE A 267 5.26 -25.88 -14.28
CA PHE A 267 5.58 -24.47 -14.46
C PHE A 267 4.44 -23.54 -14.02
N VAL A 268 3.19 -23.85 -14.40
CA VAL A 268 2.03 -23.04 -13.99
C VAL A 268 1.77 -23.14 -12.49
N ILE A 269 1.82 -24.36 -11.92
CA ILE A 269 1.56 -24.58 -10.50
C ILE A 269 2.61 -23.90 -9.62
N THR A 270 3.90 -24.03 -9.96
CA THR A 270 4.98 -23.39 -9.20
C THR A 270 4.86 -21.87 -9.22
N ASN A 271 4.57 -21.29 -10.38
CA ASN A 271 4.31 -19.86 -10.52
C ASN A 271 3.13 -19.38 -9.68
N PHE A 272 2.01 -20.10 -9.76
CA PHE A 272 0.81 -19.77 -8.98
C PHE A 272 1.05 -19.89 -7.47
N TYR A 273 1.71 -20.98 -7.05
CA TYR A 273 2.00 -21.25 -5.64
C TYR A 273 2.94 -20.20 -5.04
N ILE A 274 3.99 -19.78 -5.74
CA ILE A 274 4.92 -18.77 -5.23
C ILE A 274 4.23 -17.40 -5.13
N MET A 275 3.45 -17.01 -6.13
CA MET A 275 2.76 -15.71 -6.16
C MET A 275 1.65 -15.60 -5.10
N PHE A 276 0.75 -16.57 -5.07
CA PHE A 276 -0.48 -16.50 -4.27
C PHE A 276 -0.42 -17.40 -3.05
N GLY A 277 0.13 -18.61 -3.20
CA GLY A 277 0.18 -19.61 -2.13
C GLY A 277 0.96 -19.12 -0.91
N ILE A 278 2.13 -18.52 -1.10
CA ILE A 278 2.94 -17.99 0.02
C ILE A 278 2.21 -16.85 0.74
N SER A 279 1.58 -15.95 0.00
CA SER A 279 0.80 -14.83 0.55
C SER A 279 -0.37 -15.32 1.39
N ILE A 280 -1.15 -16.27 0.86
CA ILE A 280 -2.29 -16.88 1.57
C ILE A 280 -1.81 -17.66 2.80
N PHE A 281 -0.73 -18.44 2.68
CA PHE A 281 -0.18 -19.23 3.76
C PHE A 281 0.28 -18.34 4.93
N GLN A 282 0.89 -17.20 4.66
CA GLN A 282 1.32 -16.27 5.71
C GLN A 282 0.13 -15.70 6.50
N ILE A 283 -0.97 -15.39 5.83
CA ILE A 283 -2.20 -14.88 6.45
C ILE A 283 -2.83 -15.96 7.35
N ILE A 284 -2.93 -17.20 6.85
CA ILE A 284 -3.58 -18.29 7.57
C ILE A 284 -2.78 -18.73 8.81
N PHE A 285 -1.44 -18.82 8.70
CA PHE A 285 -0.61 -19.39 9.76
C PHE A 285 -0.09 -18.36 10.77
N ASN A 286 -0.13 -17.07 10.45
CA ASN A 286 0.27 -16.01 11.38
C ASN A 286 -0.77 -14.89 11.49
N PRO A 287 -2.05 -15.19 11.76
CA PRO A 287 -3.09 -14.16 11.88
C PRO A 287 -2.75 -13.17 13.01
N ASP A 288 -2.17 -13.68 14.09
CA ASP A 288 -1.77 -12.88 15.25
C ASP A 288 -0.59 -11.97 14.96
N LYS A 289 0.25 -12.25 13.96
CA LYS A 289 1.43 -11.41 13.67
C LYS A 289 1.02 -10.10 13.01
N GLU A 290 0.07 -10.14 12.09
CA GLU A 290 -0.45 -8.93 11.45
C GLU A 290 -1.24 -8.11 12.46
N PHE A 291 -2.09 -8.76 13.26
CA PHE A 291 -2.82 -8.10 14.34
C PHE A 291 -1.87 -7.51 15.40
N ASN A 292 -0.83 -8.24 15.79
CA ASN A 292 0.18 -7.76 16.74
C ASN A 292 1.09 -6.70 16.14
N ASP A 293 1.38 -6.70 14.85
CA ASP A 293 2.12 -5.62 14.20
C ASP A 293 1.28 -4.34 14.13
N ILE A 294 -0.01 -4.44 13.85
CA ILE A 294 -0.95 -3.31 13.96
C ILE A 294 -1.02 -2.82 15.40
N LYS A 295 -1.21 -3.73 16.38
CA LYS A 295 -1.26 -3.41 17.81
C LYS A 295 0.05 -2.79 18.31
N ARG A 296 1.19 -3.29 17.85
CA ARG A 296 2.53 -2.77 18.18
C ARG A 296 2.79 -1.41 17.55
N ARG A 297 2.31 -1.16 16.33
CA ARG A 297 2.32 0.20 15.73
C ARG A 297 1.49 1.17 16.57
N LEU A 298 0.33 0.73 17.05
CA LEU A 298 -0.52 1.53 17.94
C LEU A 298 0.14 1.75 19.32
N GLN A 299 0.79 0.74 19.91
CA GLN A 299 1.42 0.83 21.22
C GLN A 299 2.75 1.59 21.22
N ASN A 300 3.60 1.40 20.21
CA ASN A 300 4.90 2.08 20.14
C ASN A 300 4.75 3.58 19.89
N ASN A 301 3.64 4.02 19.27
CA ASN A 301 3.31 5.44 19.16
C ASN A 301 2.88 6.07 20.51
N SER A 302 2.60 5.25 21.54
CA SER A 302 2.17 5.73 22.86
C SER A 302 3.26 5.72 23.95
N TYR A 303 4.44 5.12 23.70
CA TYR A 303 5.44 4.87 24.75
C TYR A 303 6.90 5.25 24.42
N THR A 304 7.16 6.21 23.52
CA THR A 304 8.48 6.88 23.47
C THR A 304 8.50 8.10 24.37
N LYS A 305 8.49 7.85 25.69
CA LYS A 305 8.83 8.87 26.70
C LYS A 305 10.36 8.98 26.78
N SER A 306 10.87 10.03 26.14
CA SER A 306 12.12 10.76 26.39
C SER A 306 13.26 10.05 27.14
N GLY A 307 14.33 9.73 26.41
CA GLY A 307 15.61 9.31 26.97
C GLY A 307 16.80 9.73 26.10
N TYR A 308 17.27 10.96 26.33
CA TYR A 308 18.66 11.40 26.19
C TYR A 308 19.22 11.98 24.88
N SER A 309 20.41 12.58 25.08
CA SER A 309 20.88 13.90 24.67
C SER A 309 21.49 14.04 23.28
N SER A 310 21.28 15.23 22.73
CA SER A 310 21.94 15.81 21.57
C SER A 310 23.43 16.13 21.78
N LYS A 311 24.26 15.79 20.79
CA LYS A 311 25.36 16.63 20.29
C LYS A 311 25.73 16.22 18.86
N ALA A 312 25.63 17.16 17.94
CA ALA A 312 26.09 17.04 16.56
C ALA A 312 26.80 18.32 16.11
N ASN A 313 27.92 18.15 15.40
CA ASN A 313 28.57 19.05 14.44
C ASN A 313 29.68 18.20 13.77
N THR A 314 30.05 18.26 12.50
CA THR A 314 29.79 19.19 11.38
C THR A 314 30.18 18.51 10.06
N ASN A 315 29.47 18.88 8.97
CA ASN A 315 29.88 19.11 7.58
C ASN A 315 30.96 18.24 6.87
N SER A 316 30.59 17.60 5.76
CA SER A 316 30.86 18.10 4.39
C SER A 316 30.71 17.04 3.29
N LYS A 317 30.46 17.52 2.06
CA LYS A 317 30.54 16.87 0.73
C LYS A 317 29.22 16.27 0.20
N MET A 318 28.58 17.15 -0.56
CA MET A 318 27.26 17.09 -1.17
C MET A 318 27.43 16.89 -2.68
N ALA A 319 27.21 15.65 -3.14
CA ALA A 319 26.75 15.29 -4.49
C ALA A 319 26.76 13.76 -4.67
N LEU A 320 27.83 13.08 -4.29
CA LEU A 320 27.94 11.62 -4.36
C LEU A 320 27.25 10.91 -3.17
N SER A 321 27.00 11.64 -2.08
CA SER A 321 26.34 11.14 -0.88
C SER A 321 24.85 10.93 -1.04
N LYS A 322 24.16 11.58 -1.99
CA LYS A 322 22.70 11.44 -2.11
C LYS A 322 22.26 10.10 -2.72
N LEU A 323 23.03 9.54 -3.65
CA LEU A 323 22.74 8.22 -4.23
C LEU A 323 23.03 7.11 -3.20
N VAL A 324 24.15 7.23 -2.47
CA VAL A 324 24.54 6.26 -1.43
C VAL A 324 23.70 6.40 -0.16
N MET A 325 23.18 7.59 0.16
CA MET A 325 22.35 7.81 1.36
C MET A 325 20.94 7.24 1.21
N TYR A 326 20.44 7.09 -0.02
CA TYR A 326 19.27 6.24 -0.26
C TYR A 326 19.56 4.78 0.16
N HIS A 327 20.80 4.31 0.00
CA HIS A 327 21.26 2.96 0.32
C HIS A 327 21.70 2.69 1.77
N TYR A 328 21.95 3.70 2.60
CA TYR A 328 22.54 3.50 3.94
C TYR A 328 21.66 3.88 5.14
N CYS A 329 20.40 4.27 4.94
CA CYS A 329 19.51 4.66 6.05
C CYS A 329 18.96 3.50 6.90
N THR A 330 19.46 2.27 6.78
CA THR A 330 18.81 1.10 7.43
C THR A 330 19.62 0.38 8.51
N ASN A 331 20.81 0.84 8.88
CA ASN A 331 21.57 0.23 9.97
C ASN A 331 21.73 1.21 11.13
N ASN A 332 20.96 0.98 12.20
CA ASN A 332 21.25 1.52 13.53
C ASN A 332 22.68 1.07 13.94
N PRO A 333 23.64 1.98 14.16
CA PRO A 333 24.85 1.60 14.84
C PRO A 333 24.51 1.36 16.31
N SER A 334 24.57 0.11 16.75
CA SER A 334 24.54 -0.24 18.17
C SER A 334 25.75 0.39 18.86
N THR A 335 25.52 1.53 19.53
CA THR A 335 26.51 2.20 20.39
C THR A 335 26.63 1.43 21.70
N ASN A 336 27.49 0.41 21.73
CA ASN A 336 27.99 -0.17 22.98
C ASN A 336 29.52 -0.19 22.93
N GLY A 337 30.13 0.74 23.65
CA GLY A 337 31.56 0.75 23.90
C GLY A 337 32.19 2.12 23.69
N LEU A 338 32.03 3.02 24.67
CA LEU A 338 33.08 3.97 25.07
C LEU A 338 32.68 4.64 26.38
N ARG A 339 33.24 4.09 27.45
CA ARG A 339 33.23 4.63 28.80
C ARG A 339 34.41 5.61 28.88
N SER A 340 34.15 6.89 29.14
CA SER A 340 35.22 7.82 29.52
C SER A 340 34.72 8.85 30.52
N TYR A 341 35.45 8.87 31.64
CA TYR A 341 35.52 9.90 32.68
C TYR A 341 35.52 11.33 32.10
N TYR A 342 34.75 12.24 32.70
CA TYR A 342 35.21 13.57 33.14
C TYR A 342 34.16 14.21 34.07
N GLY A 343 34.65 14.81 35.15
CA GLY A 343 33.84 15.42 36.21
C GLY A 343 33.62 16.92 36.07
N ASP A 344 32.88 17.40 37.08
CA ASP A 344 32.81 18.74 37.67
C ASP A 344 32.26 19.96 36.90
N ARG A 345 31.21 20.51 37.55
CA ARG A 345 30.86 21.93 37.77
C ARG A 345 30.50 22.80 36.56
N TYR A 346 29.27 23.34 36.56
CA TYR A 346 29.02 24.79 36.71
C TYR A 346 27.54 25.10 36.99
N ALA A 347 27.32 26.19 37.71
CA ALA A 347 26.09 26.64 38.35
C ALA A 347 25.17 27.49 37.46
N ASP A 348 23.89 27.55 37.87
CA ASP A 348 22.87 28.61 37.79
C ASP A 348 22.93 29.70 36.69
N ARG A 349 21.81 29.86 35.97
CA ARG A 349 21.06 31.14 35.92
C ARG A 349 19.67 31.03 35.30
N VAL A 350 18.72 31.60 36.03
CA VAL A 350 17.34 31.96 35.66
C VAL A 350 17.31 33.34 34.98
N ILE A 351 16.16 33.67 34.38
CA ILE A 351 15.69 34.92 33.71
C ILE A 351 15.71 34.73 32.17
N GLY A 352 14.63 34.89 31.41
CA GLY A 352 13.35 35.58 31.59
C GLY A 352 13.06 36.40 30.32
N SER A 353 11.86 36.24 29.76
CA SER A 353 11.15 37.12 28.81
C SER A 353 11.93 37.79 27.65
N ASN A 354 11.51 37.53 26.40
CA ASN A 354 10.88 38.57 25.58
C ASN A 354 10.41 38.03 24.22
N ILE A 355 9.11 38.18 24.01
CA ILE A 355 8.38 38.12 22.73
C ILE A 355 8.71 39.40 21.97
N VAL A 356 9.27 39.30 20.77
CA VAL A 356 9.22 40.36 19.75
C VAL A 356 9.13 39.73 18.36
N ASP A 357 8.07 40.11 17.66
CA ASP A 357 7.79 39.86 16.25
C ASP A 357 8.96 40.20 15.33
N LYS A 358 9.28 39.28 14.41
CA LYS A 358 9.93 39.64 13.14
C LYS A 358 9.33 38.85 11.98
N SER A 359 8.39 39.51 11.32
CA SER A 359 8.03 39.27 9.92
C SER A 359 9.27 39.47 9.04
N TYR A 360 9.72 38.42 8.36
CA TYR A 360 10.70 38.53 7.27
C TYR A 360 10.04 38.19 5.94
N SER A 361 9.99 39.19 5.07
CA SER A 361 9.76 39.08 3.63
C SER A 361 10.87 38.27 2.96
N LEU A 362 10.50 37.23 2.23
CA LEU A 362 11.42 36.35 1.51
C LEU A 362 11.61 36.86 0.07
N SER A 363 12.79 37.40 -0.24
CA SER A 363 13.26 37.56 -1.62
C SER A 363 14.75 37.23 -1.73
N SER A 364 15.08 36.10 -2.34
CA SER A 364 16.24 35.98 -3.26
C SER A 364 16.36 34.56 -3.81
N ARG A 365 16.58 34.52 -5.13
CA ARG A 365 16.81 33.39 -6.03
C ARG A 365 17.92 32.45 -5.55
N LEU A 366 17.70 31.13 -5.64
CA LEU A 366 18.74 30.10 -5.81
C LEU A 366 18.13 28.91 -6.55
N SER A 367 18.59 28.66 -7.77
CA SER A 367 18.24 27.55 -8.64
C SER A 367 18.95 26.27 -8.21
N ASN A 368 18.19 25.28 -7.72
CA ASN A 368 18.58 23.88 -7.53
C ASN A 368 17.28 23.04 -7.48
N CYS A 369 17.20 21.96 -8.27
CA CYS A 369 16.09 21.00 -8.41
C CYS A 369 14.71 21.54 -7.97
N SER A 370 14.04 22.28 -8.85
CA SER A 370 12.66 22.68 -8.64
C SER A 370 11.71 21.50 -8.86
N ILE A 371 11.18 20.95 -7.77
CA ILE A 371 9.95 20.16 -7.79
C ILE A 371 8.81 21.15 -8.07
N ASN A 372 8.33 21.18 -9.32
CA ASN A 372 7.23 22.06 -9.69
C ASN A 372 5.92 21.52 -9.10
N SER A 373 5.33 22.24 -8.15
CA SER A 373 3.91 22.11 -7.81
C SER A 373 3.08 22.98 -8.75
N THR A 374 2.26 22.39 -9.61
CA THR A 374 1.34 23.13 -10.46
C THR A 374 0.12 23.62 -9.66
N LYS A 375 -0.20 24.91 -9.84
CA LYS A 375 -1.48 25.51 -9.47
C LYS A 375 -2.60 24.87 -10.28
N THR A 376 -3.70 24.54 -9.61
CA THR A 376 -4.99 24.23 -10.23
C THR A 376 -5.46 25.41 -11.08
N PRO A 377 -6.01 25.18 -12.29
CA PRO A 377 -6.61 26.25 -13.08
C PRO A 377 -7.95 26.67 -12.46
N SER A 378 -8.12 27.98 -12.26
CA SER A 378 -9.39 28.62 -11.98
C SER A 378 -10.30 28.48 -13.20
N ILE A 379 -11.45 27.84 -13.02
CA ILE A 379 -12.55 27.83 -13.98
C ILE A 379 -13.19 29.23 -13.92
N ASN A 380 -13.11 29.97 -15.02
CA ASN A 380 -14.01 31.09 -15.32
C ASN A 380 -15.02 30.63 -16.36
#